data_AF-A0A949JCS0-F1
#
_entry.id   AF-A0A949JCS0-F1
#
_cell.length_a   1.000
_cell.length_b   1.000
_cell.length_c   1.000
_cell.angle_alpha   90.00
_cell.angle_beta   90.00
_cell.angle_gamma   90.00
#
_symmetry.space_group_name_H-M   'P 1'
#
loop_
_entity.id
_entity.type
_entity.pdbx_description
1 polymer ?
#
loop_
_entity_poly.entity_id
_entity_poly.type
_entity_poly.pdbx_seq_one_letter_code
_entity_poly.pdbx_strand_id
1 'polypeptide(L)'
;QSRTITKIPRWRRSRLTAAATIVGGVLLAGAGSAAAVTFFSSSDVASALPGSAAVFAGTNPACATSDHVTFQCTLQSAPRNDTLVSYVGSRETFQDASGDVAGGCVGQDVAGLVWTCYAGQSAVDHGILSAALLGQHVGGPVSG
;
A
#
# COMPACT_ATOMS: atom_id res chain seq x y z
N GLN A 1 -61.74 28.43 21.58
CA GLN A 1 -62.72 27.62 20.84
C GLN A 1 -62.05 26.34 20.37
N SER A 2 -62.82 25.29 20.17
CA SER A 2 -62.49 23.89 20.45
C SER A 2 -61.55 23.17 19.47
N ARG A 3 -60.75 22.26 20.04
CA ARG A 3 -60.37 20.88 19.62
C ARG A 3 -60.21 20.58 18.12
N THR A 4 -59.10 19.94 17.76
CA THR A 4 -59.03 18.46 17.60
C THR A 4 -57.67 18.06 17.00
N ILE A 5 -56.88 17.28 17.74
CA ILE A 5 -55.71 16.55 17.24
C ILE A 5 -56.23 15.19 16.75
N THR A 6 -56.20 14.94 15.45
CA THR A 6 -56.47 13.61 14.89
C THR A 6 -55.19 12.98 14.38
N LYS A 7 -54.87 11.81 14.94
CA LYS A 7 -53.70 10.99 14.62
C LYS A 7 -53.85 10.30 13.25
N ILE A 8 -52.77 10.42 12.48
CA ILE A 8 -52.22 9.62 11.38
C ILE A 8 -52.86 8.24 11.11
N PRO A 9 -52.97 7.84 9.84
CA PRO A 9 -52.72 6.46 9.44
C PRO A 9 -51.41 6.33 8.64
N ARG A 10 -50.43 5.66 9.25
CA ARG A 10 -49.33 4.99 8.56
C ARG A 10 -49.90 3.72 7.93
N TRP A 11 -50.02 3.62 6.61
CA TRP A 11 -49.95 2.34 5.90
C TRP A 11 -50.07 2.50 4.38
N ARG A 12 -49.33 1.65 3.66
CA ARG A 12 -49.40 1.34 2.21
C ARG A 12 -48.64 2.25 1.23
N ARG A 13 -47.39 1.81 1.03
CA ARG A 13 -46.65 1.68 -0.23
C ARG A 13 -47.49 1.87 -1.51
N SER A 14 -47.10 2.84 -2.35
CA SER A 14 -47.10 2.78 -3.82
C SER A 14 -46.23 3.92 -4.34
N ARG A 15 -44.95 3.66 -4.64
CA ARG A 15 -44.36 3.65 -6.00
C ARG A 15 -44.63 4.91 -6.84
N LEU A 16 -43.52 5.63 -7.12
CA LEU A 16 -43.28 6.54 -8.26
C LEU A 16 -44.03 7.88 -8.13
N THR A 17 -43.46 9.08 -8.23
CA THR A 17 -42.20 9.60 -8.80
C THR A 17 -42.16 11.08 -8.44
N ALA A 18 -40.95 11.67 -8.42
CA ALA A 18 -40.60 13.06 -8.78
C ALA A 18 -39.71 13.76 -7.75
N ALA A 19 -38.57 14.19 -8.28
CA ALA A 19 -37.40 14.76 -7.65
C ALA A 19 -37.65 16.06 -6.87
N ALA A 20 -36.89 16.23 -5.79
CA ALA A 20 -36.47 17.53 -5.31
C ALA A 20 -34.94 17.50 -5.16
N THR A 21 -34.29 18.18 -6.09
CA THR A 21 -32.84 18.42 -6.17
C THR A 21 -32.38 19.23 -4.97
N ILE A 22 -31.53 18.64 -4.12
CA ILE A 22 -30.72 19.40 -3.17
C ILE A 22 -29.28 19.34 -3.70
N VAL A 23 -28.89 20.46 -4.30
CA VAL A 23 -27.50 20.81 -4.59
C VAL A 23 -26.81 21.00 -3.24
N GLY A 24 -26.00 20.01 -2.85
CA GLY A 24 -25.15 20.06 -1.67
C GLY A 24 -23.89 19.28 -1.98
N GLY A 25 -22.76 19.97 -2.04
CA GLY A 25 -21.54 19.56 -2.72
C GLY A 25 -21.11 18.12 -2.47
N VAL A 26 -20.76 17.44 -3.55
CA VAL A 26 -19.88 16.27 -3.49
C VAL A 26 -18.59 16.77 -2.87
N LEU A 27 -18.41 16.52 -1.58
CA LEU A 27 -17.09 16.39 -1.02
C LEU A 27 -16.47 15.24 -1.81
N LEU A 28 -15.67 15.58 -2.82
CA LEU A 28 -14.64 14.70 -3.33
C LEU A 28 -13.69 14.52 -2.15
N ALA A 29 -14.07 13.65 -1.22
CA ALA A 29 -13.12 12.89 -0.45
C ALA A 29 -12.34 12.09 -1.49
N GLY A 30 -11.35 12.74 -2.09
CA GLY A 30 -10.17 12.04 -2.57
C GLY A 30 -9.64 11.38 -1.31
N ALA A 31 -10.09 10.16 -1.05
CA ALA A 31 -9.48 9.27 -0.09
C ALA A 31 -8.12 8.88 -0.69
N GLY A 32 -7.20 9.83 -0.71
CA GLY A 32 -5.80 9.50 -0.57
C GLY A 32 -5.73 8.91 0.83
N SER A 33 -5.69 7.59 0.92
CA SER A 33 -5.36 6.91 2.15
C SER A 33 -4.09 7.58 2.67
N ALA A 34 -4.21 8.35 3.75
CA ALA A 34 -3.04 8.75 4.50
C ALA A 34 -2.46 7.44 5.01
N ALA A 35 -1.52 6.87 4.26
CA ALA A 35 -0.84 5.64 4.65
C ALA A 35 -0.25 5.93 6.02
N ALA A 36 -0.79 5.27 7.04
CA ALA A 36 -0.24 5.36 8.36
C ALA A 36 1.22 4.96 8.24
N VAL A 37 2.13 5.85 8.64
CA VAL A 37 3.56 5.52 8.73
C VAL A 37 3.70 4.47 9.83
N THR A 38 3.57 3.21 9.46
CA THR A 38 3.96 2.11 10.31
C THR A 38 5.48 2.22 10.45
N PHE A 39 5.93 2.45 11.68
CA PHE A 39 7.36 2.38 11.99
C PHE A 39 7.78 0.92 11.81
N PHE A 40 8.39 0.60 10.67
CA PHE A 40 8.88 -0.73 10.41
C PHE A 40 10.18 -0.97 11.19
N SER A 41 10.30 -2.15 11.78
CA SER A 41 11.60 -2.63 12.23
C SER A 41 12.38 -3.21 11.04
N SER A 42 13.70 -3.31 11.17
CA SER A 42 14.53 -3.91 10.12
C SER A 42 14.13 -5.36 9.81
N SER A 43 13.66 -6.10 10.82
CA SER A 43 13.16 -7.47 10.66
C SER A 43 11.84 -7.55 9.92
N ASP A 44 10.97 -6.55 10.04
CA ASP A 44 9.69 -6.52 9.31
C ASP A 44 9.95 -6.35 7.82
N VAL A 45 10.82 -5.40 7.45
CA VAL A 45 11.20 -5.16 6.05
C VAL A 45 11.92 -6.38 5.47
N ALA A 46 12.87 -6.96 6.22
CA ALA A 46 13.56 -8.18 5.78
C ALA A 46 12.59 -9.34 5.54
N SER A 47 11.61 -9.55 6.42
CA SER A 47 10.64 -10.63 6.28
C SER A 47 9.62 -10.38 5.17
N ALA A 48 9.32 -9.11 4.88
CA ALA A 48 8.40 -8.71 3.82
C ALA A 48 8.97 -8.95 2.42
N LEU A 49 10.27 -8.73 2.22
CA LEU A 49 10.90 -8.75 0.88
C LEU A 49 10.68 -10.05 0.09
N PRO A 50 10.93 -11.26 0.64
CA PRO A 50 10.75 -12.50 -0.10
C PRO A 50 9.29 -12.76 -0.50
N GLY A 51 8.33 -12.20 0.23
CA GLY A 51 6.90 -12.33 -0.06
C GLY A 51 6.36 -11.27 -1.02
N SER A 52 7.08 -10.15 -1.19
CA SER A 52 6.55 -8.99 -1.90
C SER A 52 7.00 -8.87 -3.35
N ALA A 53 8.16 -9.41 -3.71
CA ALA A 53 8.61 -9.50 -5.09
C ALA A 53 9.30 -10.84 -5.34
N ALA A 54 8.94 -11.50 -6.45
CA ALA A 54 9.47 -12.81 -6.81
C ALA A 54 11.01 -12.83 -6.93
N VAL A 55 11.61 -11.67 -7.23
CA VAL A 55 13.06 -11.51 -7.32
C VAL A 55 13.76 -11.79 -5.98
N PHE A 56 13.10 -11.51 -4.85
CA PHE A 56 13.67 -11.73 -3.51
C PHE A 56 13.45 -13.15 -2.97
N ALA A 57 12.72 -14.01 -3.69
CA ALA A 57 12.44 -15.37 -3.23
C ALA A 57 13.72 -16.19 -3.06
N GLY A 58 13.94 -16.73 -1.84
CA GLY A 58 15.11 -17.55 -1.53
C GLY A 58 16.44 -16.78 -1.38
N THR A 59 16.40 -15.45 -1.27
CA THR A 59 17.60 -14.59 -1.19
C THR A 59 18.03 -14.25 0.25
N ASN A 60 17.22 -14.59 1.25
CA ASN A 60 17.46 -14.34 2.68
C ASN A 60 17.98 -12.92 2.98
N PRO A 61 17.14 -11.89 2.80
CA PRO A 61 17.52 -10.50 3.05
C PRO A 61 17.83 -10.25 4.53
N ALA A 62 18.82 -9.40 4.78
CA ALA A 62 19.09 -8.79 6.07
C ALA A 62 19.05 -7.27 5.92
N CYS A 63 18.30 -6.58 6.77
CA CYS A 63 18.15 -5.13 6.69
C CYS A 63 18.64 -4.45 7.97
N ALA A 64 19.11 -3.21 7.83
CA ALA A 64 19.46 -2.31 8.93
C ALA A 64 18.86 -0.92 8.68
N THR A 65 18.47 -0.22 9.75
CA THR A 65 17.95 1.16 9.68
C THR A 65 18.48 1.98 10.84
N SER A 66 18.53 3.30 10.66
CA SER A 66 18.80 4.27 11.73
C SER A 66 17.62 5.20 12.01
N ASP A 67 16.62 5.25 11.13
CA ASP A 67 15.52 6.21 11.15
C ASP A 67 14.13 5.55 11.03
N HIS A 68 14.07 4.23 10.90
CA HIS A 68 12.85 3.43 10.69
C HIS A 68 12.05 3.77 9.43
N VAL A 69 12.66 4.52 8.50
CA VAL A 69 12.06 4.92 7.22
C VAL A 69 12.92 4.44 6.07
N THR A 70 14.24 4.50 6.24
CA THR A 70 15.25 4.08 5.27
C THR A 70 15.94 2.82 5.77
N PHE A 71 15.98 1.79 4.94
CA PHE A 71 16.49 0.48 5.29
C PHE A 71 17.53 0.04 4.27
N GLN A 72 18.74 -0.24 4.75
CA GLN A 72 19.80 -0.81 3.93
C GLN A 72 19.69 -2.31 4.02
N CYS A 73 19.33 -2.95 2.91
CA CYS A 73 19.12 -4.38 2.83
C CYS A 73 20.21 -5.03 1.98
N THR A 74 20.71 -6.16 2.46
CA THR A 74 21.64 -7.02 1.74
C THR A 74 21.05 -8.39 1.56
N LEU A 75 21.24 -8.98 0.38
CA LEU A 75 20.82 -10.35 0.08
C LEU A 75 22.00 -11.31 0.21
N GLN A 76 21.74 -12.51 0.73
CA GLN A 76 22.77 -13.57 0.80
C GLN A 76 23.02 -14.23 -0.56
N SER A 77 22.11 -14.08 -1.51
CA SER A 77 22.21 -14.68 -2.84
C SER A 77 21.57 -13.76 -3.87
N ALA A 78 22.12 -13.77 -5.09
CA ALA A 78 21.64 -12.92 -6.16
C ALA A 78 20.18 -13.26 -6.49
N PRO A 79 19.33 -12.24 -6.76
CA PRO A 79 17.97 -12.45 -7.23
C PRO A 79 17.96 -13.29 -8.50
N ARG A 80 16.98 -14.19 -8.63
CA ARG A 80 16.83 -15.02 -9.83
C ARG A 80 16.06 -14.25 -10.92
N ASN A 81 16.74 -13.34 -11.60
CA ASN A 81 16.26 -12.77 -12.85
C ASN A 81 17.37 -12.84 -13.89
N ASP A 82 17.17 -13.67 -14.90
CA ASP A 82 18.08 -13.92 -16.02
C ASP A 82 17.96 -12.86 -17.13
N THR A 83 16.92 -12.01 -17.07
CA THR A 83 16.64 -10.99 -18.07
C THR A 83 17.31 -9.65 -17.73
N LEU A 84 17.61 -9.41 -16.45
CA LEU A 84 18.30 -8.19 -16.00
C LEU A 84 19.81 -8.39 -16.00
N VAL A 85 20.51 -7.58 -16.81
CA VAL A 85 21.98 -7.52 -16.84
C VAL A 85 22.56 -6.73 -15.66
N SER A 86 21.74 -5.93 -14.98
CA SER A 86 22.10 -5.12 -13.82
C SER A 86 20.85 -4.82 -13.00
N TYR A 87 20.98 -4.86 -11.67
CA TYR A 87 19.92 -4.44 -10.73
C TYR A 87 20.06 -3.00 -10.25
N VAL A 88 21.10 -2.27 -10.68
CA VAL A 88 21.27 -0.86 -10.29
C VAL A 88 20.08 -0.05 -10.78
N GLY A 89 19.39 0.61 -9.85
CA GLY A 89 18.20 1.42 -10.14
C GLY A 89 16.92 0.62 -10.34
N SER A 90 16.96 -0.72 -10.29
CA SER A 90 15.75 -1.55 -10.31
C SER A 90 14.90 -1.25 -9.08
N ARG A 91 13.59 -1.14 -9.28
CA ARG A 91 12.62 -0.73 -8.26
C ARG A 91 11.64 -1.84 -8.00
N GLU A 92 11.49 -2.20 -6.73
CA GLU A 92 10.57 -3.24 -6.29
C GLU A 92 9.73 -2.72 -5.14
N THR A 93 8.45 -3.07 -5.07
CA THR A 93 7.60 -2.73 -3.93
C THR A 93 7.68 -3.79 -2.84
N PHE A 94 7.50 -3.39 -1.59
CA PHE A 94 7.28 -4.34 -0.50
C PHE A 94 5.94 -4.12 0.20
N GLN A 95 5.42 -5.20 0.76
CA GLN A 95 4.11 -5.24 1.43
C GLN A 95 4.31 -5.38 2.94
N ASP A 96 3.38 -4.90 3.75
CA ASP A 96 3.33 -5.22 5.17
C ASP A 96 2.68 -6.59 5.43
N ALA A 97 2.54 -6.95 6.71
CA ALA A 97 1.92 -8.20 7.13
C ALA A 97 0.43 -8.31 6.75
N SER A 98 -0.23 -7.19 6.44
CA SER A 98 -1.62 -7.16 5.99
C SER A 98 -1.74 -7.34 4.47
N GLY A 99 -0.63 -7.41 3.73
CA GLY A 99 -0.61 -7.50 2.26
C GLY A 99 -0.80 -6.15 1.57
N ASP A 100 -0.68 -5.05 2.32
CA ASP A 100 -0.78 -3.69 1.79
C ASP A 100 0.61 -3.21 1.38
N VAL A 101 0.71 -2.50 0.25
CA VAL A 101 1.99 -1.92 -0.20
C VAL A 101 2.48 -0.92 0.83
N ALA A 102 3.58 -1.26 1.49
CA ALA A 102 4.15 -0.54 2.61
C ALA A 102 5.29 0.41 2.20
N GLY A 103 5.91 0.16 1.05
CA GLY A 103 7.07 0.91 0.59
C GLY A 103 7.70 0.30 -0.65
N GLY A 104 8.94 0.69 -0.92
CA GLY A 104 9.70 0.14 -2.03
C GLY A 104 11.21 0.23 -1.86
N CYS A 105 11.91 -0.57 -2.66
CA CYS A 105 13.35 -0.71 -2.66
C CYS A 105 13.94 -0.36 -4.01
N VAL A 106 15.15 0.17 -3.99
CA VAL A 106 15.97 0.43 -5.17
C VAL A 106 17.29 -0.33 -5.08
N GLY A 107 17.64 -1.06 -6.14
CA GLY A 107 18.89 -1.79 -6.23
C GLY A 107 20.08 -0.84 -6.37
N GLN A 108 21.15 -1.12 -5.65
CA GLN A 108 22.35 -0.28 -5.57
C GLN A 108 23.54 -0.85 -6.33
N ASP A 109 23.54 -2.16 -6.58
CA ASP A 109 24.63 -2.86 -7.24
C ASP A 109 24.14 -3.70 -8.42
N VAL A 110 25.08 -4.02 -9.30
CA VAL A 110 24.78 -4.77 -10.54
C VAL A 110 24.29 -6.20 -10.24
N ALA A 111 24.74 -6.78 -9.12
CA ALA A 111 24.40 -8.14 -8.72
C ALA A 111 23.03 -8.23 -8.01
N GLY A 112 22.43 -7.09 -7.63
CA GLY A 112 21.19 -7.07 -6.87
C GLY A 112 21.36 -7.62 -5.46
N LEU A 113 22.56 -7.54 -4.89
CA LEU A 113 22.83 -7.97 -3.52
C LEU A 113 22.63 -6.83 -2.53
N VAL A 114 22.62 -5.57 -2.98
CA VAL A 114 22.49 -4.40 -2.13
C VAL A 114 21.29 -3.58 -2.57
N TRP A 115 20.39 -3.29 -1.62
CA TRP A 115 19.16 -2.55 -1.85
C TRP A 115 18.99 -1.46 -0.79
N THR A 116 18.41 -0.34 -1.20
CA THR A 116 17.94 0.70 -0.29
C THR A 116 16.43 0.74 -0.34
N CYS A 117 15.79 0.46 0.78
CA CYS A 117 14.35 0.43 0.91
C CYS A 117 13.86 1.65 1.68
N TYR A 118 12.73 2.17 1.26
CA TYR A 118 12.05 3.30 1.86
C TYR A 118 10.63 2.89 2.22
N ALA A 119 10.20 3.22 3.42
CA ALA A 119 8.86 2.98 3.89
C ALA A 119 7.93 4.18 3.64
N GLY A 120 6.66 3.90 3.42
CA GLY A 120 5.60 4.89 3.37
C GLY A 120 5.84 5.96 2.30
N GLN A 121 5.59 7.20 2.69
CA GLN A 121 5.71 8.37 1.83
C GLN A 121 7.13 8.58 1.29
N SER A 122 8.16 8.15 2.01
CA SER A 122 9.55 8.27 1.53
C SER A 122 9.78 7.52 0.22
N ALA A 123 9.13 6.35 0.04
CA ALA A 123 9.20 5.61 -1.22
C ALA A 123 8.56 6.39 -2.40
N VAL A 124 7.52 7.18 -2.12
CA VAL A 124 6.86 8.04 -3.11
C VAL A 124 7.74 9.23 -3.45
N ASP A 125 8.33 9.87 -2.44
CA ASP A 125 9.17 11.05 -2.60
C ASP A 125 10.45 10.72 -3.38
N HIS A 126 10.99 9.50 -3.21
CA HIS A 126 12.09 8.96 -4.01
C HIS A 126 11.66 8.39 -5.38
N GLY A 127 10.37 8.47 -5.73
CA GLY A 127 9.83 8.03 -7.01
C GLY A 127 9.91 6.53 -7.26
N ILE A 128 10.00 5.73 -6.19
CA ILE A 128 10.06 4.27 -6.27
C ILE A 128 8.68 3.70 -6.59
N LEU A 129 7.64 4.28 -5.98
CA LEU A 129 6.24 3.94 -6.21
C LEU A 129 5.37 5.20 -6.27
N SER A 130 4.20 5.09 -6.90
CA SER A 130 3.26 6.22 -6.96
C SER A 130 2.47 6.35 -5.66
N ALA A 131 2.08 7.57 -5.27
CA ALA A 131 1.24 7.80 -4.09
C ALA A 131 -0.06 6.97 -4.09
N ALA A 132 -0.61 6.70 -5.28
CA ALA A 132 -1.83 5.89 -5.42
C ALA A 132 -1.61 4.40 -5.12
N LEU A 133 -0.37 3.90 -5.22
CA LEU A 133 -0.02 2.51 -4.96
C LEU A 133 0.26 2.26 -3.47
N LEU A 134 0.69 3.30 -2.73
CA LEU A 134 0.96 3.17 -1.30
C LEU A 134 -0.33 2.83 -0.52
N GLY A 135 -0.25 1.81 0.33
CA GLY A 135 -1.39 1.29 1.09
C GLY A 135 -2.44 0.54 0.25
N GLN A 136 -2.18 0.29 -1.04
CA GLN A 136 -3.04 -0.60 -1.82
C GLN A 136 -2.83 -2.03 -1.38
N HIS A 137 -3.94 -2.73 -1.12
CA HIS A 137 -3.91 -4.16 -0.92
C HIS A 137 -3.62 -4.85 -2.25
N VAL A 138 -2.44 -5.44 -2.37
CA VAL A 138 -2.09 -6.28 -3.51
C VAL A 138 -2.04 -7.69 -2.97
N GLY A 139 -3.04 -8.51 -3.29
CA GLY A 139 -3.07 -9.90 -2.86
C GLY A 139 -1.72 -10.55 -3.20
N GLY A 140 -0.99 -11.01 -2.18
CA GLY A 140 0.35 -11.57 -2.34
C GLY A 140 0.35 -12.80 -3.25
N PRO A 141 1.54 -13.31 -3.66
CA PRO A 141 1.60 -14.61 -4.33
C PRO A 141 0.91 -15.65 -3.45
N VAL A 142 -0.15 -16.26 -3.99
CA VAL A 142 -0.85 -17.39 -3.39
C VAL A 142 0.14 -18.52 -3.15
N SER A 143 0.61 -18.64 -1.91
CA SER A 143 1.20 -19.90 -1.45
C SER A 143 0.03 -20.83 -1.14
N GLY A 144 -0.36 -21.63 -2.14
CA GLY A 144 -1.16 -22.83 -1.95
C GLY A 144 -0.29 -24.01 -1.57
#